data_AF-A0A1G2H4Y0-F1
#
_entry.id   AF-A0A1G2H4Y0-F1
#
_cell.length_a   1.000
_cell.length_b   1.000
_cell.length_c   1.000
_cell.angle_alpha   90.00
_cell.angle_beta   90.00
_cell.angle_gamma   90.00
#
_symmetry.space_group_name_H-M   'P 1'
#
loop_
_entity.id
_entity.type
_entity.pdbx_description
1 polymer ?
#
loop_
_entity_poly.entity_id
_entity_poly.type
_entity_poly.pdbx_seq_one_letter_code
_entity_poly.pdbx_strand_id
1 'polypeptide(L)'
;MPNPNIIRYINQYRNQYSEIQLRQKLLEAGYDSGDVDRAFFDARATGGVWKRRGIKVLQFILGFAAVCGLYWLEVVIMLGVADYLFSSYYGFSRLLTFFVILYLIFSAVHFFIAFFLIRPRWKAAFWGVVIGLLAPVVFIGGVLIFLWFAFRGF
;
A
#
# COMPACT_ATOMS: atom_id res chain seq x y z
N MET A 1 -18.34 -10.20 -30.81
CA MET A 1 -17.33 -10.02 -29.74
C MET A 1 -16.16 -10.95 -30.05
N PRO A 2 -14.90 -10.52 -29.89
CA PRO A 2 -13.75 -11.38 -30.18
C PRO A 2 -13.75 -12.62 -29.27
N ASN A 3 -13.31 -13.76 -29.81
CA ASN A 3 -13.30 -15.03 -29.09
C ASN A 3 -12.29 -14.96 -27.91
N PRO A 4 -12.73 -15.15 -26.65
CA PRO A 4 -11.87 -14.99 -25.47
C PRO A 4 -10.69 -15.98 -25.45
N ASN A 5 -10.83 -17.14 -26.11
CA ASN A 5 -9.74 -18.12 -26.20
C ASN A 5 -8.58 -17.60 -27.06
N ILE A 6 -8.88 -16.86 -28.14
CA ILE A 6 -7.88 -16.24 -29.02
C ILE A 6 -7.15 -15.13 -28.27
N ILE A 7 -7.88 -14.27 -27.56
CA ILE A 7 -7.29 -13.18 -26.76
C ILE A 7 -6.36 -13.74 -25.66
N ARG A 8 -6.78 -14.81 -24.99
CA ARG A 8 -5.95 -15.48 -23.97
C ARG A 8 -4.66 -16.03 -24.59
N TYR A 9 -4.76 -16.68 -25.75
CA TYR A 9 -3.61 -17.21 -26.47
C TYR A 9 -2.63 -16.10 -26.90
N ILE A 10 -3.14 -15.02 -27.50
CA ILE A 10 -2.31 -13.86 -27.88
C ILE A 10 -1.58 -13.29 -26.66
N ASN A 11 -2.29 -13.08 -25.54
CA ASN A 11 -1.67 -12.52 -24.33
C ASN A 11 -0.61 -13.43 -23.70
N GLN A 12 -0.78 -14.75 -23.78
CA GLN A 12 0.18 -15.72 -23.26
C GLN A 12 1.49 -15.74 -24.08
N TYR A 13 1.37 -15.62 -25.41
CA TYR A 13 2.47 -15.88 -26.33
C TYR A 13 3.05 -14.63 -27.01
N ARG A 14 2.46 -13.44 -26.82
CA ARG A 14 2.93 -12.15 -27.40
C ARG A 14 4.36 -11.76 -27.03
N ASN A 15 4.93 -12.33 -25.97
CA ASN A 15 6.31 -12.07 -25.56
C ASN A 15 7.30 -13.07 -26.17
N GLN A 16 6.81 -14.18 -26.73
CA GLN A 16 7.62 -15.28 -27.26
C GLN A 16 7.65 -15.30 -28.80
N TYR A 17 6.59 -14.81 -29.44
CA TYR A 17 6.45 -14.81 -30.89
C TYR A 17 6.07 -13.42 -31.41
N SER A 18 6.48 -13.12 -32.64
CA SER A 18 6.04 -11.91 -33.32
C SER A 18 4.55 -11.97 -33.64
N GLU A 19 3.91 -10.81 -33.82
CA GLU A 19 2.49 -10.74 -34.18
C GLU A 19 2.15 -11.53 -35.46
N ILE A 20 3.06 -11.50 -36.44
CA ILE A 20 2.93 -12.24 -37.71
C ILE A 20 2.92 -13.75 -37.44
N GLN A 21 3.85 -14.25 -36.61
CA GLN A 21 3.92 -15.66 -36.24
C GLN A 21 2.67 -16.12 -35.47
N LEU A 22 2.14 -15.26 -34.58
CA LEU A 22 0.92 -15.58 -33.83
C LEU A 22 -0.32 -15.61 -34.72
N ARG A 23 -0.46 -14.65 -35.65
CA ARG A 23 -1.52 -14.68 -36.67
C ARG A 23 -1.47 -15.98 -37.45
N GLN A 24 -0.30 -16.35 -37.94
CA GLN A 24 -0.13 -17.54 -38.76
C GLN A 24 -0.50 -18.82 -38.00
N LYS A 25 -0.05 -18.97 -36.75
CA LYS A 25 -0.43 -20.10 -35.89
C LYS A 25 -1.93 -20.17 -35.59
N LEU A 26 -2.59 -19.03 -35.43
CA LEU A 26 -4.04 -18.99 -35.20
C LEU A 26 -4.83 -19.37 -36.46
N LEU A 27 -4.36 -18.93 -37.64
CA LEU A 27 -4.95 -19.34 -38.91
C LEU A 27 -4.73 -20.85 -39.16
N GLU A 28 -3.54 -21.37 -38.89
CA GLU A 28 -3.21 -22.80 -38.97
C GLU A 28 -4.05 -23.66 -38.01
N ALA A 29 -4.44 -23.10 -36.85
CA ALA A 29 -5.35 -23.75 -35.91
C ALA A 29 -6.83 -23.70 -36.32
N GLY A 30 -7.15 -23.13 -37.50
CA GLY A 30 -8.49 -23.10 -38.07
C GLY A 30 -9.36 -21.94 -37.60
N TYR A 31 -8.79 -20.90 -36.99
CA TYR A 31 -9.55 -19.70 -36.63
C TYR A 31 -9.78 -18.81 -37.86
N ASP A 32 -10.97 -18.21 -37.93
CA ASP A 32 -11.30 -17.28 -39.00
C ASP A 32 -10.42 -16.02 -38.95
N SER A 33 -9.98 -15.55 -40.11
CA SER A 33 -9.12 -14.37 -40.23
C SER A 33 -9.76 -13.12 -39.62
N GLY A 34 -11.07 -12.90 -39.79
CA GLY A 34 -11.78 -11.76 -39.21
C GLY A 34 -11.87 -11.82 -37.68
N ASP A 35 -11.89 -13.02 -37.10
CA ASP A 35 -11.86 -13.20 -35.65
C ASP A 35 -10.46 -12.98 -35.07
N VAL A 36 -9.43 -13.42 -35.78
CA VAL A 36 -8.03 -13.17 -35.41
C VAL A 36 -7.74 -11.67 -35.43
N ASP A 37 -8.17 -10.95 -36.48
CA ASP A 37 -7.99 -9.52 -36.62
C ASP A 37 -8.65 -8.73 -35.49
N ARG A 38 -9.90 -9.07 -35.17
CA ARG A 38 -10.64 -8.46 -34.05
C ARG A 38 -9.98 -8.76 -32.70
N ALA A 39 -9.47 -9.98 -32.51
CA ALA A 39 -8.78 -10.35 -31.27
C ALA A 39 -7.46 -9.62 -31.10
N PHE A 40 -6.68 -9.40 -32.16
CA PHE A 40 -5.46 -8.59 -32.10
C PHE A 40 -5.74 -7.12 -31.79
N PHE A 41 -6.80 -6.55 -32.38
CA PHE A 41 -7.23 -5.19 -32.07
C PHE A 41 -7.57 -5.04 -30.58
N ASP A 42 -8.33 -5.98 -30.02
CA ASP A 42 -8.72 -5.97 -28.60
C ASP A 42 -7.54 -6.30 -27.67
N ALA A 43 -6.66 -7.23 -28.06
CA ALA A 43 -5.44 -7.56 -27.32
C ALA A 43 -4.45 -6.39 -27.24
N ARG A 44 -4.35 -5.55 -28.28
CA ARG A 44 -3.58 -4.30 -28.22
C ARG A 44 -4.20 -3.30 -27.24
N ALA A 45 -5.52 -3.17 -27.23
CA ALA A 45 -6.22 -2.28 -26.30
C ALA A 45 -6.07 -2.74 -24.83
N THR A 46 -6.15 -4.05 -24.58
CA THR A 46 -6.08 -4.65 -23.24
C THR A 46 -4.65 -4.93 -22.76
N GLY A 47 -3.70 -5.12 -23.68
CA GLY A 47 -2.32 -5.47 -23.40
C GLY A 47 -1.54 -4.42 -22.60
N GLY A 48 -1.97 -3.15 -22.63
CA GLY A 48 -1.45 -2.09 -21.75
C GLY A 48 -2.15 -2.01 -20.40
N VAL A 49 -3.34 -2.60 -20.25
CA VAL A 49 -4.17 -2.51 -19.03
C VAL A 49 -3.62 -3.44 -17.94
N TRP A 50 -3.22 -4.66 -18.29
CA TRP A 50 -2.70 -5.64 -17.34
C TRP A 50 -1.32 -5.26 -16.79
N LYS A 51 -0.41 -4.78 -17.65
CA LYS A 51 0.90 -4.25 -17.21
C LYS A 51 0.74 -3.05 -16.28
N ARG A 52 -0.21 -2.14 -16.58
CA ARG A 52 -0.53 -0.99 -15.72
C ARG A 52 -1.18 -1.41 -14.39
N ARG A 53 -1.99 -2.47 -14.35
CA ARG A 53 -2.54 -3.01 -13.09
C ARG A 53 -1.46 -3.65 -12.22
N GLY A 54 -0.55 -4.44 -12.80
CA GLY A 54 0.55 -5.06 -12.06
C GLY A 54 1.47 -4.02 -11.40
N ILE A 55 1.85 -2.97 -12.14
CA ILE A 55 2.68 -1.87 -11.60
C ILE A 55 1.96 -1.15 -10.44
N LYS A 56 0.65 -0.93 -10.57
CA LYS A 56 -0.16 -0.29 -9.51
C LYS A 56 -0.24 -1.13 -8.24
N VAL A 57 -0.36 -2.46 -8.37
CA VAL A 57 -0.35 -3.38 -7.22
C VAL A 57 1.02 -3.39 -6.56
N LEU A 58 2.10 -3.43 -7.33
CA LEU A 58 3.46 -3.39 -6.79
C LEU A 58 3.76 -2.07 -6.05
N GLN A 59 3.35 -0.93 -6.62
CA GLN A 59 3.46 0.37 -5.95
C GLN A 59 2.69 0.42 -4.64
N PHE A 60 1.51 -0.20 -4.59
CA PHE A 60 0.72 -0.30 -3.36
C PHE A 60 1.44 -1.15 -2.30
N ILE A 61 1.97 -2.32 -2.68
CA ILE A 61 2.70 -3.21 -1.75
C ILE A 61 3.95 -2.50 -1.21
N LEU A 62 4.72 -1.82 -2.06
CA LEU A 62 5.92 -1.09 -1.65
C LEU A 62 5.57 0.10 -0.74
N GLY A 63 4.54 0.87 -1.08
CA GLY A 63 4.06 1.97 -0.24
C GLY A 63 3.57 1.49 1.12
N PHE A 64 2.87 0.37 1.16
CA PHE A 64 2.41 -0.28 2.38
C PHE A 64 3.58 -0.72 3.27
N ALA A 65 4.56 -1.43 2.70
CA ALA A 65 5.74 -1.88 3.43
C ALA A 65 6.54 -0.70 4.00
N ALA A 66 6.66 0.40 3.25
CA ALA A 66 7.34 1.62 3.71
C ALA A 66 6.62 2.26 4.91
N VAL A 67 5.29 2.38 4.86
CA VAL A 67 4.50 2.93 5.98
C VAL A 67 4.62 2.04 7.22
N CYS A 68 4.49 0.72 7.08
CA CYS A 68 4.66 -0.21 8.21
C CYS A 68 6.08 -0.15 8.79
N GLY A 69 7.10 -0.04 7.94
CA GLY A 69 8.50 0.07 8.37
C GLY A 69 8.79 1.35 9.14
N LEU A 70 8.29 2.49 8.66
CA LEU A 70 8.36 3.78 9.37
C LEU A 70 7.66 3.70 10.73
N TYR A 71 6.47 3.09 10.76
CA TYR A 71 5.71 2.92 12.00
C TYR A 71 6.47 2.08 13.04
N TRP A 72 7.10 0.99 12.60
CA TRP A 72 7.87 0.12 13.49
C TRP A 72 9.13 0.82 14.00
N LEU A 73 9.81 1.58 13.16
CA LEU A 73 10.99 2.36 13.54
C LEU A 73 10.66 3.39 14.63
N GLU A 74 9.54 4.10 14.52
CA GLU A 74 9.10 5.06 15.54
C GLU A 74 8.85 4.38 16.90
N VAL A 75 8.19 3.21 16.91
CA VAL A 75 7.96 2.46 18.15
C VAL A 75 9.28 2.03 18.80
N VAL A 76 10.25 1.55 18.00
CA VAL A 76 11.57 1.17 18.51
C VAL A 76 12.32 2.37 19.08
N ILE A 77 12.28 3.53 18.42
CA ILE A 77 12.90 4.75 18.91
C ILE A 77 12.23 5.20 20.21
N MET A 78 10.90 5.21 20.29
CA MET A 78 10.18 5.59 21.51
C MET A 78 10.49 4.66 22.68
N LEU A 79 10.58 3.34 22.44
CA LEU A 79 10.97 2.37 23.46
C LEU A 79 12.42 2.58 23.91
N GLY A 80 13.35 2.78 22.97
CA GLY A 80 14.76 3.03 23.29
C GLY A 80 15.00 4.34 24.05
N VAL A 81 14.33 5.42 23.63
CA VAL A 81 14.39 6.73 24.32
C VAL A 81 13.76 6.64 25.70
N ALA A 82 12.64 5.92 25.83
CA ALA A 82 12.02 5.70 27.12
C ALA A 82 12.91 4.92 28.09
N ASP A 83 13.52 3.84 27.62
CA ASP A 83 14.42 3.02 28.45
C ASP A 83 15.65 3.83 28.89
N TYR A 84 16.20 4.65 27.98
CA TYR A 84 17.31 5.55 28.25
C TYR A 84 16.98 6.66 29.26
N LEU A 85 15.84 7.33 29.10
CA LEU A 85 15.46 8.47 29.94
C LEU A 85 14.92 8.06 31.31
N PHE A 86 14.35 6.85 31.45
CA PHE A 86 13.52 6.50 32.61
C PHE A 86 13.96 5.24 33.36
N SER A 87 15.19 4.75 33.14
CA SER A 87 15.75 3.57 33.84
C SER A 87 15.74 3.63 35.38
N SER A 88 15.45 4.79 35.97
CA SER A 88 15.43 5.04 37.42
C SER A 88 14.05 5.33 38.03
N TYR A 89 12.96 5.43 37.24
CA TYR A 89 11.62 5.82 37.76
C TYR A 89 10.53 4.76 37.49
N TYR A 90 10.33 3.85 38.45
CA TYR A 90 9.35 2.76 38.38
C TYR A 90 7.89 3.22 38.18
N GLY A 91 7.50 4.40 38.67
CA GLY A 91 6.12 4.93 38.56
C GLY A 91 5.75 5.45 37.17
N PHE A 92 6.74 5.90 36.38
CA PHE A 92 6.53 6.50 35.05
C PHE A 92 6.28 5.45 33.96
N SER A 93 6.75 4.22 34.19
CA SER A 93 6.55 3.06 33.30
C SER A 93 5.07 2.85 32.94
N ARG A 94 4.15 2.95 33.91
CA ARG A 94 2.71 2.71 33.69
C ARG A 94 2.06 3.77 32.81
N LEU A 95 2.45 5.04 32.97
CA LEU A 95 1.92 6.14 32.17
C LEU A 95 2.42 6.05 30.72
N LEU A 96 3.70 5.74 30.53
CA LEU A 96 4.28 5.52 29.21
C LEU A 96 3.65 4.29 28.53
N THR A 97 3.53 3.16 29.25
CA THR A 97 2.84 1.96 28.72
C THR A 97 1.41 2.28 28.32
N PHE A 98 0.69 3.10 29.10
CA PHE A 98 -0.65 3.57 28.73
C PHE A 98 -0.64 4.35 27.41
N PHE A 99 0.27 5.30 27.23
CA PHE A 99 0.37 6.06 25.97
C PHE A 99 0.78 5.20 24.77
N VAL A 100 1.68 4.23 24.96
CA VAL A 100 2.07 3.28 23.92
C VAL A 100 0.88 2.40 23.51
N ILE A 101 0.11 1.89 24.48
CA ILE A 101 -1.11 1.13 24.20
C ILE A 101 -2.14 1.98 23.48
N LEU A 102 -2.34 3.23 23.91
CA LEU A 102 -3.29 4.16 23.27
C LEU A 102 -2.88 4.45 21.83
N TYR A 103 -1.58 4.67 21.60
CA TYR A 103 -1.02 4.86 20.27
C TYR A 103 -1.31 3.65 19.38
N LEU A 104 -0.96 2.43 19.83
CA LEU A 104 -1.21 1.19 19.08
C LEU A 104 -2.69 0.98 18.73
N ILE A 105 -3.61 1.30 19.65
CA ILE A 105 -5.05 1.22 19.40
C ILE A 105 -5.46 2.23 18.31
N PHE A 106 -5.01 3.49 18.41
CA PHE A 106 -5.30 4.50 17.40
C PHE A 106 -4.73 4.13 16.02
N SER A 107 -3.52 3.55 15.96
CA SER A 107 -2.92 3.02 14.73
C SER A 107 -3.76 1.93 14.11
N ALA A 108 -4.19 0.96 14.92
CA ALA A 108 -4.96 -0.19 14.46
C ALA A 108 -6.34 0.24 13.94
N VAL A 109 -7.00 1.17 14.62
CA VAL A 109 -8.28 1.76 14.18
C VAL A 109 -8.09 2.55 12.89
N HIS A 110 -7.05 3.38 12.79
CA HIS A 110 -6.77 4.15 11.58
C HIS A 110 -6.50 3.23 10.37
N PHE A 111 -5.73 2.17 10.58
CA PHE A 111 -5.47 1.13 9.59
C PHE A 111 -6.75 0.43 9.15
N PHE A 112 -7.60 0.03 10.10
CA PHE A 112 -8.87 -0.63 9.82
C PHE A 112 -9.80 0.26 8.99
N ILE A 113 -9.91 1.55 9.32
CA ILE A 113 -10.72 2.52 8.58
C ILE A 113 -10.16 2.74 7.17
N ALA A 114 -8.84 2.93 7.04
CA ALA A 114 -8.19 3.15 5.75
C ALA A 114 -8.31 1.92 4.83
N PHE A 115 -8.28 0.71 5.40
CA PHE A 115 -8.32 -0.54 4.63
C PHE A 115 -9.74 -1.01 4.27
N PHE A 116 -10.70 -0.93 5.20
CA PHE A 116 -12.03 -1.53 5.01
C PHE A 116 -13.12 -0.54 4.60
N LEU A 117 -13.10 0.71 5.09
CA LEU A 117 -14.19 1.66 4.86
C LEU A 117 -14.00 2.48 3.58
N ILE A 118 -12.77 2.61 3.09
CA ILE A 118 -12.47 3.46 1.95
C ILE A 118 -12.07 2.57 0.77
N ARG A 119 -13.03 2.31 -0.14
CA ARG A 119 -12.80 1.60 -1.42
C ARG A 119 -11.54 2.13 -2.12
N PRO A 120 -10.80 1.29 -2.87
CA PRO A 120 -9.48 1.61 -3.40
C PRO A 120 -9.59 2.65 -4.53
N ARG A 121 -9.72 3.91 -4.15
CA ARG A 121 -9.46 5.08 -4.99
C ARG A 121 -8.30 5.81 -4.36
N TRP A 122 -7.21 5.91 -5.12
CA TRP A 122 -5.89 6.51 -4.87
C TRP A 122 -5.85 7.75 -3.96
N LYS A 123 -6.94 8.52 -3.87
CA LYS A 123 -7.09 9.63 -2.91
C LYS A 123 -7.02 9.17 -1.45
N ALA A 124 -7.45 7.94 -1.15
CA ALA A 124 -7.49 7.39 0.20
C ALA A 124 -6.11 7.06 0.77
N ALA A 125 -5.23 6.46 -0.05
CA ALA A 125 -3.85 6.19 0.34
C ALA A 125 -3.10 7.49 0.64
N PHE A 126 -3.36 8.56 -0.13
CA PHE A 126 -2.83 9.89 0.14
C PHE A 126 -3.29 10.43 1.50
N TRP A 127 -4.60 10.40 1.79
CA TRP A 127 -5.12 10.87 3.08
C TRP A 127 -4.68 10.01 4.27
N GLY A 128 -4.55 8.68 4.09
CA GLY A 128 -4.01 7.79 5.12
C GLY A 128 -2.55 8.09 5.46
N VAL A 129 -1.73 8.42 4.46
CA VAL A 129 -0.33 8.87 4.68
C VAL A 129 -0.30 10.25 5.37
N VAL A 130 -1.14 11.20 4.93
CA VAL A 130 -1.21 12.54 5.54
C VAL A 130 -1.64 12.45 7.01
N ILE A 131 -2.67 11.67 7.33
CA ILE A 131 -3.15 11.52 8.71
C ILE A 131 -2.15 10.70 9.54
N GLY A 132 -1.55 9.66 8.96
CA GLY A 132 -0.50 8.87 9.59
C GLY A 132 0.75 9.69 9.95
N LEU A 133 1.09 10.72 9.15
CA LEU A 133 2.18 11.66 9.45
C LEU A 133 1.79 12.77 10.43
N LEU A 134 0.52 13.18 10.45
CA LEU A 134 0.03 14.22 11.37
C LEU A 134 -0.15 13.70 12.81
N ALA A 135 -0.51 12.42 12.98
CA ALA A 135 -0.73 11.83 14.30
C ALA A 135 0.52 11.88 15.21
N PRO A 136 1.75 11.52 14.77
CA PRO A 136 2.96 11.67 15.57
C PRO A 136 3.26 13.12 15.93
N VAL A 137 3.02 14.08 15.02
CA VAL A 137 3.27 15.51 15.27
C VAL A 137 2.36 16.03 16.38
N VAL A 138 1.07 15.68 16.34
CA VAL A 138 0.10 16.05 17.39
C VAL A 138 0.45 15.38 18.71
N PHE A 139 0.88 14.12 18.68
CA PHE A 139 1.29 13.39 19.87
C PHE A 139 2.54 14.00 20.54
N ILE A 140 3.60 14.27 19.76
CA ILE A 140 4.82 14.93 20.25
C ILE A 140 4.50 16.31 20.81
N GLY A 141 3.67 17.10 20.11
CA GLY A 141 3.21 18.40 20.61
C GLY A 141 2.48 18.28 21.95
N GLY A 142 1.60 17.30 22.10
CA GLY A 142 0.90 17.02 23.35
C GLY A 142 1.83 16.63 24.50
N VAL A 143 2.82 15.76 24.23
CA VAL A 143 3.84 15.36 25.21
C VAL A 143 4.68 16.55 25.65
N LEU A 144 5.11 17.42 24.71
CA LEU A 144 5.89 18.62 25.04
C LEU A 144 5.10 19.63 25.89
N ILE A 145 3.82 19.84 25.57
CA ILE A 145 2.94 20.70 26.37
C ILE A 145 2.76 20.11 27.78
N PHE A 146 2.52 18.81 27.87
CA PHE A 146 2.40 18.13 29.17
C PHE A 146 3.67 18.26 30.01
N LEU A 147 4.84 18.01 29.43
CA LEU A 147 6.13 18.19 30.12
C LEU A 147 6.33 19.64 30.57
N TRP A 148 5.98 20.62 29.73
CA TRP A 148 6.07 22.04 30.10
C TRP A 148 5.24 22.38 31.34
N PHE A 149 4.01 21.87 31.44
CA PHE A 149 3.18 22.06 32.64
C PHE A 149 3.70 21.27 33.84
N ALA A 150 4.16 20.03 33.64
CA ALA A 150 4.67 19.18 34.71
C ALA A 150 5.93 19.75 35.38
N PHE A 151 6.79 20.44 34.62
CA PHE A 151 8.03 21.03 35.14
C PHE A 151 7.91 22.50 35.57
N ARG A 152 6.82 23.21 35.23
CA ARG A 152 6.56 24.58 35.73
C ARG A 152 5.78 24.64 37.05
N GLY A 153 5.20 23.53 37.48
CA GLY A 153 4.48 23.41 38.75
C GLY A 153 5.35 23.08 39.97
N PHE A 154 6.68 23.08 39.80
CA PHE A 154 7.70 22.92 40.84
C PHE A 154 8.54 24.19 40.96
#